data_AF-A0A2H0B094-F1
#
_entry.id   AF-A0A2H0B094-F1
#
_cell.length_a   1.000
_cell.length_b   1.000
_cell.length_c   1.000
_cell.angle_alpha   90.00
_cell.angle_beta   90.00
_cell.angle_gamma   90.00
#
_symmetry.space_group_name_H-M   'P 1'
#
loop_
_entity.id
_entity.type
_entity.pdbx_description
1 polymer ?
#
loop_
_entity_poly.entity_id
_entity_poly.type
_entity_poly.pdbx_seq_one_letter_code
_entity_poly.pdbx_strand_id
1 'polypeptide(L)'
;MQVKELLKGAIEGTGEVTKDLMSTVTGLVREGTTDIGQIFHSVIGLGQEGIGDVTSGVRDAFVGSVRALEESGKTTEEAVEVVSSKATSVVSNVSKEGMEDVSGAAQKGIEEAKGIVKKPLS
;
A
#
# COMPACT_ATOMS: atom_id res chain seq x y z
N MET A 1 -13.90 -6.82 3.70
CA MET A 1 -14.33 -7.51 2.46
C MET A 1 -14.42 -6.54 1.28
N GLN A 2 -15.16 -5.42 1.32
CA GLN A 2 -15.27 -4.51 0.15
C GLN A 2 -13.93 -3.95 -0.36
N VAL A 3 -13.06 -3.45 0.54
CA VAL A 3 -11.74 -2.91 0.16
C VAL A 3 -10.84 -3.98 -0.46
N LYS A 4 -10.82 -5.19 0.11
CA LYS A 4 -9.99 -6.29 -0.38
C LYS A 4 -10.39 -6.71 -1.80
N GLU A 5 -11.69 -6.83 -2.08
CA GLU A 5 -12.18 -7.16 -3.44
C GLU A 5 -11.85 -6.06 -4.44
N LEU A 6 -11.93 -4.79 -4.02
CA LEU A 6 -11.60 -3.65 -4.86
C LEU A 6 -10.09 -3.59 -5.18
N LEU A 7 -9.24 -3.82 -4.18
CA LEU A 7 -7.78 -3.93 -4.38
C LEU A 7 -7.41 -5.15 -5.21
N LYS A 8 -8.10 -6.28 -5.02
CA LYS A 8 -7.96 -7.48 -5.84
C LYS A 8 -8.26 -7.20 -7.30
N GLY A 9 -9.39 -6.55 -7.60
CA GLY A 9 -9.74 -6.16 -8.97
C GLY A 9 -8.71 -5.22 -9.62
N ALA A 10 -8.09 -4.34 -8.83
CA ALA A 10 -7.00 -3.47 -9.31
C ALA A 10 -5.69 -4.24 -9.57
N ILE A 11 -5.37 -5.25 -8.75
CA ILE A 11 -4.18 -6.11 -8.92
C ILE A 11 -4.33 -7.05 -10.13
N GLU A 12 -5.50 -7.65 -10.29
CA GLU A 12 -5.79 -8.59 -11.38
C GLU A 12 -6.09 -7.87 -12.71
N GLY A 13 -6.30 -6.55 -12.68
CA GLY A 13 -6.68 -5.76 -13.86
C GLY A 13 -8.10 -6.06 -14.35
N THR A 14 -8.96 -6.59 -13.49
CA THR A 14 -10.31 -7.10 -13.83
C THR A 14 -11.45 -6.14 -13.49
N GLY A 15 -11.16 -4.96 -12.93
CA GLY A 15 -12.18 -3.95 -12.59
C GLY A 15 -12.76 -3.21 -13.80
N GLU A 16 -14.05 -2.82 -13.72
CA GLU A 16 -14.78 -2.04 -14.76
C GLU A 16 -14.10 -0.71 -15.14
N VAL A 17 -13.26 -0.18 -14.26
CA VAL A 17 -12.34 0.93 -14.55
C VAL A 17 -10.94 0.40 -14.27
N THR A 18 -10.11 0.26 -15.30
CA THR A 18 -8.74 -0.27 -15.22
C THR A 18 -7.80 0.71 -14.49
N LYS A 19 -8.09 1.01 -13.22
CA LYS A 19 -7.19 1.77 -12.35
C LYS A 19 -6.17 0.81 -11.78
N ASP A 20 -4.90 1.17 -11.89
CA ASP A 20 -3.83 0.46 -11.20
C ASP A 20 -4.01 0.53 -9.67
N LEU A 21 -3.31 -0.35 -8.95
CA LEU A 21 -3.38 -0.45 -7.50
C LEU A 21 -3.04 0.89 -6.83
N MET A 22 -2.03 1.59 -7.33
CA MET A 22 -1.61 2.90 -6.81
C MET A 22 -2.76 3.92 -6.87
N SER A 23 -3.37 4.10 -8.05
CA SER A 23 -4.47 5.05 -8.27
C SER A 23 -5.69 4.70 -7.43
N THR A 24 -5.95 3.40 -7.28
CA THR A 24 -7.02 2.89 -6.43
C THR A 24 -6.79 3.26 -4.97
N VAL A 25 -5.58 3.00 -4.46
CA VAL A 25 -5.20 3.35 -3.09
C VAL A 25 -5.20 4.86 -2.85
N THR A 26 -4.70 5.66 -3.81
CA THR A 26 -4.76 7.13 -3.72
C THR A 26 -6.20 7.61 -3.56
N GLY A 27 -7.14 7.08 -4.34
CA GLY A 27 -8.56 7.39 -4.22
C GLY A 27 -9.12 7.06 -2.83
N LEU A 28 -8.89 5.83 -2.35
CA LEU A 28 -9.39 5.38 -1.04
C LEU A 28 -8.87 6.23 0.13
N VAL A 29 -7.60 6.59 0.10
CA VAL A 29 -6.97 7.39 1.17
C VAL A 29 -7.46 8.84 1.10
N ARG A 30 -7.53 9.41 -0.10
CA ARG A 30 -8.00 10.80 -0.29
C ARG A 30 -9.46 10.98 0.08
N GLU A 31 -10.31 10.02 -0.27
CA GLU A 31 -11.73 10.04 0.06
C GLU A 31 -11.99 9.70 1.54
N GLY A 32 -10.96 9.25 2.28
CA GLY A 32 -11.06 8.87 3.68
C GLY A 32 -11.93 7.63 3.92
N THR A 33 -12.16 6.83 2.87
CA THR A 33 -13.07 5.67 2.92
C THR A 33 -12.45 4.46 3.61
N THR A 34 -11.12 4.44 3.74
CA THR A 34 -10.37 3.31 4.28
C THR A 34 -9.14 3.76 5.05
N ASP A 35 -8.85 3.12 6.18
CA ASP A 35 -7.60 3.34 6.90
C ASP A 35 -6.40 2.74 6.14
N ILE A 36 -5.30 3.49 6.07
CA ILE A 36 -4.06 3.07 5.38
C ILE A 36 -3.56 1.71 5.91
N GLY A 37 -3.66 1.43 7.22
CA GLY A 37 -3.27 0.14 7.79
C GLY A 37 -4.14 -1.01 7.27
N GLN A 38 -5.43 -0.79 7.08
CA GLN A 38 -6.34 -1.77 6.48
C GLN A 38 -6.01 -2.03 5.00
N ILE A 39 -5.56 -1.01 4.26
CA ILE A 39 -5.09 -1.16 2.87
C ILE A 39 -3.88 -2.09 2.85
N PHE A 40 -2.84 -1.81 3.66
CA PHE A 40 -1.64 -2.66 3.72
C PHE A 40 -1.98 -4.09 4.15
N HIS A 41 -2.83 -4.27 5.16
CA HIS A 41 -3.26 -5.60 5.60
C HIS A 41 -3.97 -6.36 4.47
N SER A 42 -4.83 -5.67 3.70
CA SER A 42 -5.55 -6.28 2.58
C SER A 42 -4.61 -6.66 1.43
N VAL A 43 -3.66 -5.79 1.08
CA VAL A 43 -2.66 -6.06 0.02
C VAL A 43 -1.75 -7.23 0.40
N ILE A 44 -1.25 -7.27 1.63
CA ILE A 44 -0.43 -8.37 2.11
C ILE A 44 -1.24 -9.67 2.11
N GLY A 45 -2.48 -9.64 2.59
CA GLY A 45 -3.37 -10.80 2.58
C GLY A 45 -3.68 -11.32 1.17
N LEU A 46 -3.79 -10.43 0.17
CA LEU A 46 -3.96 -10.85 -1.23
C LEU A 46 -2.70 -11.53 -1.78
N GLY A 47 -1.52 -10.99 -1.49
CA GLY A 47 -0.27 -11.64 -1.90
C GLY A 47 -0.05 -12.99 -1.21
N GLN A 48 -0.49 -13.15 0.05
CA GLN A 48 -0.53 -14.46 0.73
C GLN A 48 -1.46 -15.46 0.06
N GLU A 49 -2.55 -14.98 -0.53
CA GLU A 49 -3.49 -15.78 -1.33
C GLU A 49 -2.98 -16.05 -2.76
N GLY A 50 -1.77 -15.61 -3.09
CA GLY A 50 -1.17 -15.76 -4.42
C GLY A 50 -1.70 -14.75 -5.44
N ILE A 51 -2.43 -13.73 -5.00
CA ILE A 51 -2.97 -12.67 -5.86
C ILE A 51 -2.01 -11.49 -5.86
N GLY A 52 -1.17 -11.45 -6.90
CA GLY A 52 -0.14 -10.43 -7.08
C GLY A 52 1.10 -10.65 -6.22
N ASP A 53 2.10 -9.79 -6.43
CA ASP A 53 3.36 -9.81 -5.67
C ASP A 53 3.25 -8.89 -4.44
N VAL A 54 3.58 -9.42 -3.25
CA VAL A 54 3.54 -8.67 -1.99
C VAL A 54 4.43 -7.43 -2.05
N THR A 55 5.64 -7.55 -2.63
CA THR A 55 6.60 -6.44 -2.69
C THR A 55 6.03 -5.27 -3.50
N SER A 56 5.59 -5.56 -4.73
CA SER A 56 5.03 -4.58 -5.66
C SER A 56 3.70 -4.01 -5.14
N GLY A 57 2.85 -4.86 -4.56
CA GLY A 57 1.58 -4.43 -3.98
C GLY A 57 1.78 -3.44 -2.83
N VAL A 58 2.66 -3.77 -1.88
CA VAL A 58 2.98 -2.91 -0.74
C VAL A 58 3.65 -1.62 -1.22
N ARG A 59 4.55 -1.69 -2.20
CA ARG A 59 5.17 -0.51 -2.81
C ARG A 59 4.14 0.45 -3.40
N ASP A 60 3.24 -0.07 -4.23
CA ASP A 60 2.26 0.75 -4.95
C ASP A 60 1.20 1.33 -3.99
N ALA A 61 0.80 0.56 -2.97
CA ALA A 61 -0.06 1.04 -1.90
C ALA A 61 0.60 2.15 -1.07
N PHE A 62 1.91 2.04 -0.81
CA PHE A 62 2.66 3.07 -0.11
C PHE A 62 2.76 4.35 -0.92
N VAL A 63 3.19 4.27 -2.18
CA VAL A 63 3.28 5.43 -3.08
C VAL A 63 1.91 6.09 -3.24
N GLY A 64 0.86 5.29 -3.43
CA GLY A 64 -0.50 5.79 -3.58
C GLY A 64 -1.01 6.52 -2.33
N SER A 65 -0.69 5.98 -1.14
CA SER A 65 -1.06 6.60 0.15
C SER A 65 -0.30 7.90 0.40
N VAL A 66 1.00 7.94 0.08
CA VAL A 66 1.80 9.17 0.22
C VAL A 66 1.25 10.26 -0.69
N ARG A 67 1.00 9.95 -1.97
CA ARG A 67 0.43 10.91 -2.93
C ARG A 67 -0.91 11.46 -2.45
N ALA A 68 -1.80 10.62 -1.92
CA ALA A 68 -3.08 11.09 -1.38
C ALA A 68 -2.93 12.07 -0.21
N LEU A 69 -1.94 11.83 0.66
CA LEU A 69 -1.66 12.71 1.79
C LEU A 69 -1.01 14.03 1.34
N GLU A 70 -0.14 13.99 0.33
CA GLU A 70 0.42 15.19 -0.31
C GLU A 70 -0.67 16.04 -0.99
N GLU A 71 -1.58 15.39 -1.73
CA GLU A 71 -2.77 16.03 -2.32
C GLU A 71 -3.68 16.66 -1.25
N SER A 72 -3.64 16.14 -0.03
CA SER A 72 -4.39 16.66 1.13
C SER A 72 -3.64 17.77 1.88
N GLY A 73 -2.48 18.20 1.38
CA GLY A 73 -1.71 19.34 1.89
C GLY A 73 -0.57 18.99 2.86
N LYS A 74 -0.24 17.71 3.05
CA LYS A 74 0.95 17.31 3.84
C LYS A 74 2.23 17.45 3.02
N THR A 75 3.36 17.67 3.69
CA THR A 75 4.65 17.54 3.01
C THR A 75 4.94 16.06 2.71
N THR A 76 5.82 15.81 1.74
CA THR A 76 6.31 14.45 1.44
C THR A 76 6.85 13.75 2.68
N GLU A 77 7.58 14.48 3.54
CA GLU A 77 8.17 13.92 4.76
C GLU A 77 7.10 13.50 5.77
N GLU A 78 6.11 14.36 6.03
CA GLU A 78 4.98 14.04 6.91
C GLU A 78 4.15 12.88 6.38
N ALA A 79 3.89 12.87 5.07
CA ALA A 79 3.13 11.80 4.42
C ALA A 79 3.88 10.46 4.52
N VAL A 80 5.19 10.45 4.25
CA VAL A 80 6.04 9.27 4.38
C VAL A 80 6.09 8.76 5.81
N GLU A 81 6.17 9.65 6.81
CA GLU A 81 6.18 9.25 8.21
C GLU A 81 4.88 8.55 8.63
N VAL A 82 3.74 9.14 8.29
CA VAL A 82 2.41 8.58 8.58
C VAL A 82 2.21 7.21 7.93
N VAL A 83 2.51 7.10 6.64
CA VAL A 83 2.35 5.85 5.88
C VAL A 83 3.32 4.79 6.39
N SER A 84 4.59 5.16 6.65
CA SER A 84 5.60 4.24 7.19
C SER A 84 5.20 3.68 8.55
N SER A 85 4.70 4.53 9.46
CA SER A 85 4.26 4.09 10.78
C SER A 85 3.17 3.03 10.69
N LYS A 86 2.14 3.27 9.86
CA LYS A 86 1.03 2.33 9.66
C LYS A 86 1.48 1.05 8.94
N ALA A 87 2.27 1.16 7.88
CA ALA A 87 2.78 0.01 7.13
C ALA A 87 3.67 -0.89 8.00
N THR A 88 4.63 -0.30 8.73
CA THR A 88 5.53 -1.05 9.63
C THR A 88 4.77 -1.74 10.75
N SER A 89 3.72 -1.13 11.28
CA SER A 89 2.87 -1.76 12.29
C SER A 89 2.20 -3.03 11.76
N VAL A 90 1.64 -2.98 10.55
CA VAL A 90 1.02 -4.14 9.89
C VAL A 90 2.05 -5.23 9.64
N VAL A 91 3.20 -4.88 9.06
CA VAL A 91 4.30 -5.81 8.78
C VAL A 91 4.83 -6.47 10.04
N SER A 92 4.95 -5.72 11.14
CA SER A 92 5.39 -6.27 12.43
C SER A 92 4.39 -7.29 12.97
N ASN A 93 3.09 -7.11 12.74
CA ASN A 93 2.09 -8.09 13.14
C ASN A 93 2.18 -9.36 12.28
N VAL A 94 2.34 -9.22 10.97
CA VAL A 94 2.55 -10.37 10.05
C VAL A 94 3.80 -11.17 10.42
N SER A 95 4.90 -10.48 10.79
CA SER A 95 6.12 -11.13 11.28
C SER A 95 5.86 -11.93 12.57
N LYS A 96 5.09 -11.38 13.52
CA LYS A 96 4.71 -12.09 14.77
C LYS A 96 3.83 -13.32 14.52
N GLU A 97 3.10 -13.35 13.40
CA GLU A 97 2.31 -14.51 12.97
C GLU A 97 3.18 -15.63 12.33
N GLY A 98 4.50 -15.47 12.31
CA GLY A 98 5.44 -16.47 11.78
C GLY A 98 5.59 -16.45 10.26
N MET A 99 5.08 -15.41 9.59
CA MET A 99 5.12 -15.26 8.14
C MET A 99 6.33 -14.43 7.71
N GLU A 100 7.53 -14.93 8.00
CA GLU A 100 8.79 -14.19 7.82
C GLU A 100 9.03 -13.77 6.36
N ASP A 101 8.80 -14.66 5.39
CA ASP A 101 8.98 -14.38 3.96
C ASP A 101 8.05 -13.24 3.47
N VAL A 102 6.79 -13.27 3.91
CA VAL A 102 5.81 -12.25 3.56
C VAL A 102 6.15 -10.92 4.21
N SER A 103 6.57 -10.95 5.47
CA SER A 103 7.00 -9.75 6.19
C SER A 103 8.25 -9.14 5.55
N GLY A 104 9.20 -9.95 5.09
CA GLY A 104 10.40 -9.49 4.38
C GLY A 104 10.08 -8.88 3.01
N ALA A 105 9.18 -9.49 2.24
CA ALA A 105 8.69 -8.93 0.98
C ALA A 105 7.98 -7.59 1.19
N ALA A 106 7.13 -7.48 2.22
CA ALA A 106 6.46 -6.24 2.56
C ALA A 106 7.44 -5.15 3.03
N GLN A 107 8.44 -5.49 3.85
CA GLN A 107 9.52 -4.54 4.22
C GLN A 107 10.27 -4.03 3.01
N LYS A 108 10.64 -4.92 2.08
CA LYS A 108 11.30 -4.55 0.82
C LYS A 108 10.44 -3.58 0.01
N GLY A 109 9.14 -3.83 -0.11
CA GLY A 109 8.21 -2.94 -0.81
C GLY A 109 8.14 -1.54 -0.21
N ILE A 110 8.16 -1.43 1.13
CA ILE A 110 8.20 -0.13 1.84
C ILE A 110 9.50 0.62 1.50
N GLU A 111 10.65 -0.05 1.56
CA GLU A 111 11.94 0.60 1.30
C GLU A 111 12.06 1.06 -0.17
N GLU A 112 11.59 0.25 -1.12
CA GLU A 112 11.51 0.65 -2.53
C GLU A 112 10.61 1.90 -2.70
N ALA A 113 9.44 1.92 -2.07
CA ALA A 113 8.51 3.04 -2.15
C ALA A 113 9.09 4.33 -1.57
N LYS A 114 9.77 4.26 -0.42
CA LYS A 114 10.50 5.40 0.15
C LYS A 114 11.53 5.97 -0.83
N GLY A 115 12.23 5.11 -1.56
CA GLY A 115 13.17 5.51 -2.60
C GLY A 115 12.51 6.19 -3.81
N ILE A 116 11.25 5.86 -4.10
CA ILE A 116 10.46 6.49 -5.18
C ILE A 116 9.96 7.86 -4.75
N VAL A 117 9.29 7.97 -3.60
CA VAL A 117 8.65 9.22 -3.17
C VAL A 117 9.65 10.29 -2.71
N LYS A 118 10.87 9.89 -2.31
CA LYS A 118 11.94 10.84 -1.98
C LYS A 118 12.69 11.37 -3.19
N LYS A 119 12.52 10.77 -4.38
CA LYS A 119 13.07 11.35 -5.61
C LYS A 119 12.12 12.49 -6.04
N PRO A 120 12.63 13.68 -6.38
CA PRO A 120 11.78 14.69 -6.98
C PRO A 120 11.16 14.09 -8.24
N LEU A 121 9.82 13.99 -8.27
CA LEU A 121 9.07 13.67 -9.48
C LEU A 121 9.37 14.82 -10.46
N SER A 122 10.35 14.56 -11.33
CA SER A 122 10.88 15.52 -12.29
C SER A 122 9.90 15.73 -13.43
#